data_AF-A0A1X2GPX4-F1
#
_entry.id   AF-A0A1X2GPX4-F1
#
_cell.length_a   1.000
_cell.length_b   1.000
_cell.length_c   1.000
_cell.angle_alpha   90.00
_cell.angle_beta   90.00
_cell.angle_gamma   90.00
#
_symmetry.space_group_name_H-M   'P 1'
#
loop_
_entity.id
_entity.type
_entity.pdbx_description
1 polymer ?
#
loop_
_entity_poly.entity_id
_entity_poly.type
_entity_poly.pdbx_seq_one_letter_code
_entity_poly.pdbx_strand_id
1 'polypeptide(L)'
;MMAHVRHDKLRLTTTPSSFLLSPWDQEGPTVMVDRISKRLQLIDAVQGSPANQLNSMAIYGLVGFIQLQADAYMIVITGRTHIGALFGHPLYRVTTFQILPIGIHPSQLSSSLLDEEQNLILLLESHLRLNSFYFSCTYDLTNSLQRQGQQVDDRFFWNRYLASQLIDASADNMLFRPFILPLVHGFIHITTMTISYKQMTFALISRRSNERAGTRYFSRGIDQDGHVSNFVETEQCMSFIDITGQPLNLSFLQIRGSIPLFWGQIPNARYVPRLWYEPVISSKATQSARLHFEDQLQRYGSLVLVNLINKVGYEQPLGDLFARTVRDLAYPHIRYIHFDFHLECRKMQWHNLDKLTQRLDSNLAQYGFFQSDSSGLIKKSQVGIVRSNCMDCLDRTNVVQSKVGMKIVEQWQELIGTNLATDPLFVSIFNAMWSDNADALSMAYSGTQALKTDYTRYGKRTLPGMWNDLVSSLTRYFKNNFTDGSRQDSIDLFLGKLSRDPAQHIKLVAAPRFGCSLWLIHSMPAFLMISFLVFFWLLFYPIDLFSSTWYVLMLALCFTISVFSWNYILMHGPAFVDWPKLNPLYPEIIMNMAPPPPPSSSSTLSKHKNTQPSLARRTTETLDQVEQGKKIT
;
A
#
# COMPACT_ATOMS: atom_id res chain seq x y z
N MET A 1 -23.04 -1.40 21.29
CA MET A 1 -22.60 -2.77 21.65
C MET A 1 -21.43 -2.63 22.59
N MET A 2 -21.53 -3.10 23.84
CA MET A 2 -20.39 -3.08 24.77
C MET A 2 -19.24 -3.87 24.13
N ALA A 3 -18.05 -3.26 24.05
CA ALA A 3 -16.85 -3.94 23.58
C ALA A 3 -16.54 -5.07 24.58
N HIS A 4 -16.88 -6.30 24.22
CA HIS A 4 -16.38 -7.47 24.95
C HIS A 4 -14.85 -7.39 24.91
N VAL A 5 -14.23 -7.26 26.09
CA VAL A 5 -12.79 -7.19 26.24
C VAL A 5 -12.19 -8.45 25.61
N ARG A 6 -11.44 -8.29 24.52
CA ARG A 6 -10.77 -9.40 23.86
C ARG A 6 -9.65 -9.92 24.76
N HIS A 7 -9.35 -11.21 24.66
CA HIS A 7 -8.28 -11.80 25.45
C HIS A 7 -6.93 -11.20 25.06
N ASP A 8 -6.20 -10.65 26.03
CA ASP A 8 -4.90 -10.02 25.81
C ASP A 8 -3.79 -11.05 25.53
N LYS A 9 -3.97 -12.26 26.06
CA LYS A 9 -3.05 -13.39 25.91
C LYS A 9 -3.84 -14.70 25.92
N LEU A 10 -3.50 -15.59 25.00
CA LEU A 10 -4.08 -16.92 24.86
C LEU A 10 -3.01 -17.98 25.06
N ARG A 11 -3.42 -19.14 25.57
CA ARG A 11 -2.64 -20.38 25.62
C ARG A 11 -3.07 -21.26 24.45
N LEU A 12 -2.12 -21.58 23.59
CA LEU A 12 -2.30 -22.54 22.52
C LEU A 12 -1.66 -23.87 22.94
N THR A 13 -2.49 -24.88 23.14
CA THR A 13 -2.06 -26.24 23.46
C THR A 13 -2.21 -27.12 22.24
N THR A 14 -1.12 -27.78 21.84
CA THR A 14 -1.11 -28.68 20.69
C THR A 14 -1.27 -30.12 21.14
N THR A 15 -2.27 -30.82 20.61
CA THR A 15 -2.45 -32.26 20.77
C THR A 15 -2.27 -32.95 19.41
N PRO A 16 -2.07 -34.29 19.36
CA PRO A 16 -2.03 -35.02 18.10
C PRO A 16 -3.29 -34.84 17.26
N SER A 17 -4.47 -34.67 17.89
CA SER A 17 -5.77 -34.59 17.21
C SER A 17 -6.36 -33.19 17.13
N SER A 18 -5.90 -32.22 17.91
CA SER A 18 -6.53 -30.89 18.00
C SER A 18 -5.57 -29.78 18.46
N PHE A 19 -5.92 -28.54 18.13
CA PHE A 19 -5.38 -27.34 18.76
C PHE A 19 -6.42 -26.76 19.73
N LEU A 20 -6.00 -26.44 20.95
CA LEU A 20 -6.85 -25.84 21.97
C LEU A 20 -6.39 -24.41 22.25
N LEU A 21 -7.30 -23.45 22.12
CA LEU A 21 -7.08 -22.03 22.36
C LEU A 21 -7.88 -21.60 23.60
N SER A 22 -7.20 -21.42 24.72
CA SER A 22 -7.82 -20.98 25.98
C SER A 22 -7.26 -19.62 26.44
N PRO A 23 -8.01 -18.82 27.20
CA PRO A 23 -7.47 -17.60 27.81
C PRO A 23 -6.32 -17.92 28.77
N TRP A 24 -5.30 -17.04 28.85
CA TRP A 24 -4.13 -17.28 29.71
C TRP A 24 -4.42 -17.08 31.20
N ASP A 25 -5.18 -16.02 31.53
CA ASP A 25 -5.39 -15.55 32.90
C ASP A 25 -6.75 -15.96 33.51
N GLN A 26 -7.69 -16.48 32.70
CA GLN A 26 -9.05 -16.83 33.12
C GLN A 26 -9.43 -18.23 32.64
N GLU A 27 -10.11 -19.01 33.49
CA GLU A 27 -10.85 -20.18 33.02
C GLU A 27 -12.07 -19.67 32.23
N GLY A 28 -12.08 -19.93 30.93
CA GLY A 28 -13.08 -19.40 30.02
C GLY A 28 -13.32 -20.35 28.85
N PRO A 29 -14.25 -20.01 27.95
CA PRO A 29 -14.57 -20.83 26.79
C PRO A 29 -13.29 -21.10 25.99
N THR A 30 -13.06 -22.37 25.66
CA THR A 30 -11.87 -22.81 24.91
C THR A 30 -12.29 -23.14 23.48
N VAL A 31 -11.60 -22.57 22.50
CA VAL A 31 -11.83 -22.93 21.09
C VAL A 31 -10.95 -24.13 20.75
N MET A 32 -11.57 -25.25 20.43
CA MET A 32 -10.92 -26.42 19.86
C MET A 32 -10.98 -26.36 18.34
N VAL A 33 -9.82 -26.52 17.70
CA VAL A 33 -9.68 -26.76 16.26
C VAL A 33 -9.33 -28.24 16.08
N ASP A 34 -10.26 -29.03 15.56
CA ASP A 34 -10.01 -30.44 15.26
C ASP A 34 -9.15 -30.58 14.00
N ARG A 35 -8.04 -31.32 14.09
CA ARG A 35 -7.08 -31.52 12.99
C ARG A 35 -7.61 -32.45 11.90
N ILE A 36 -8.57 -33.31 12.23
CA ILE A 36 -9.16 -34.27 11.30
C ILE A 36 -10.34 -33.64 10.58
N SER A 37 -11.34 -33.16 11.33
CA SER A 37 -12.54 -32.57 10.75
C SER A 37 -12.35 -31.13 10.26
N LYS A 38 -11.26 -30.45 10.69
CA LYS A 38 -10.95 -29.04 10.40
C LYS A 38 -12.04 -28.07 10.88
N ARG A 39 -12.88 -28.49 11.82
CA ARG A 39 -13.99 -27.68 12.36
C ARG A 39 -13.62 -27.04 13.69
N LEU A 40 -14.25 -25.89 13.94
CA LEU A 40 -14.18 -25.16 15.20
C LEU A 40 -15.28 -25.66 16.14
N GLN A 41 -14.91 -25.95 17.38
CA GLN A 41 -15.84 -26.31 18.45
C GLN A 41 -15.51 -25.51 19.70
N LEU A 42 -16.53 -25.12 20.45
CA LEU A 42 -16.35 -24.56 21.80
C LEU A 42 -16.44 -25.69 22.80
N ILE A 43 -15.46 -25.73 23.70
CA ILE A 43 -15.44 -26.65 24.84
C ILE A 43 -15.41 -25.79 26.10
N ASP A 44 -16.22 -26.17 27.08
CA ASP A 44 -16.12 -25.62 28.43
C ASP A 44 -14.74 -25.95 29.02
N ALA A 45 -14.25 -25.08 29.91
CA ALA A 45 -12.92 -25.17 30.51
C ALA A 45 -12.59 -26.64 30.84
N VAL A 46 -11.47 -27.14 30.32
CA VAL A 46 -11.07 -28.54 30.50
C VAL A 46 -10.87 -28.80 31.98
N GLN A 47 -11.92 -29.29 32.66
CA GLN A 47 -11.87 -29.69 34.07
C GLN A 47 -10.99 -30.93 34.16
N GLY A 48 -9.73 -30.71 34.51
CA GLY A 48 -8.71 -31.75 34.64
C GLY A 48 -8.20 -32.25 33.28
N SER A 49 -7.02 -31.79 32.87
CA SER A 49 -6.17 -32.57 31.97
C SER A 49 -4.92 -33.01 32.72
N PRO A 50 -4.48 -34.27 32.54
CA PRO A 50 -3.37 -34.85 33.26
C PRO A 50 -2.10 -34.06 32.99
N ALA A 51 -1.31 -33.88 34.03
CA ALA A 51 -0.06 -33.12 34.08
C ALA A 51 1.09 -33.70 33.23
N ASN A 52 0.81 -34.41 32.12
CA ASN A 52 1.83 -35.06 31.31
C ASN A 52 1.90 -34.46 29.89
N GLN A 53 2.92 -33.61 29.68
CA GLN A 53 3.60 -33.33 28.41
C GLN A 53 2.76 -32.78 27.23
N LEU A 54 1.90 -31.79 27.46
CA LEU A 54 1.32 -31.03 26.37
C LEU A 54 2.18 -29.81 26.04
N ASN A 55 2.70 -29.75 24.81
CA ASN A 55 3.41 -28.57 24.29
C ASN A 55 2.42 -27.40 24.21
N SER A 56 2.53 -26.48 25.18
CA SER A 56 1.76 -25.25 25.22
C SER A 56 2.63 -24.06 24.87
N MET A 57 2.07 -23.12 24.12
CA MET A 57 2.73 -21.90 23.72
C MET A 57 1.83 -20.69 24.02
N ALA A 58 2.45 -19.58 24.41
CA ALA A 58 1.74 -18.32 24.56
C ALA A 58 1.58 -17.64 23.20
N ILE A 59 0.37 -17.20 22.89
CA ILE A 59 0.07 -16.38 21.70
C ILE A 59 -0.69 -15.12 22.13
N TYR A 60 -0.62 -14.08 21.33
CA TYR A 60 -1.27 -12.78 21.59
C TYR A 60 -2.52 -12.54 20.74
N GLY A 61 -2.86 -13.48 19.86
CA GLY A 61 -4.03 -13.39 19.01
C GLY A 61 -4.00 -14.42 17.88
N LEU A 62 -5.19 -14.75 17.40
CA LEU A 62 -5.40 -15.59 16.22
C LEU A 62 -5.62 -14.65 15.02
N VAL A 63 -4.75 -14.75 14.00
CA VAL A 63 -4.93 -14.00 12.76
C VAL A 63 -6.08 -14.59 11.96
N GLY A 64 -6.17 -15.92 11.95
CA GLY A 64 -7.25 -16.67 11.31
C GLY A 64 -6.77 -17.98 10.68
N PHE A 65 -7.58 -18.48 9.75
CA PHE A 65 -7.41 -19.75 9.07
C PHE A 65 -7.34 -19.53 7.56
N ILE A 66 -6.48 -20.29 6.88
CA ILE A 66 -6.39 -20.27 5.41
C ILE A 66 -6.37 -21.70 4.87
N GLN A 67 -7.19 -21.96 3.86
CA GLN A 67 -7.12 -23.19 3.08
C GLN A 67 -6.24 -22.93 1.86
N LEU A 68 -5.08 -23.60 1.81
CA LEU A 68 -4.20 -23.63 0.66
C LEU A 68 -4.55 -24.82 -0.25
N GLN A 69 -3.64 -25.21 -1.13
CA GLN A 69 -3.91 -26.17 -2.19
C GLN A 69 -4.03 -27.59 -1.67
N ALA A 70 -3.21 -27.96 -0.68
CA ALA A 70 -3.23 -29.27 -0.06
C ALA A 70 -3.89 -29.24 1.33
N ASP A 71 -3.57 -28.27 2.18
CA ASP A 71 -4.03 -28.27 3.57
C ASP A 71 -4.51 -26.92 4.11
N ALA A 72 -5.16 -26.97 5.27
CA ALA A 72 -5.57 -25.82 6.04
C ALA A 72 -4.46 -25.44 7.04
N TYR A 73 -4.25 -24.14 7.21
CA TYR A 73 -3.27 -23.59 8.11
C TYR A 73 -3.92 -22.60 9.07
N MET A 74 -3.46 -22.62 10.31
CA MET A 74 -3.80 -21.66 11.35
C MET A 74 -2.65 -20.67 11.52
N ILE A 75 -2.94 -19.37 11.49
CA ILE A 75 -1.94 -18.32 11.60
C ILE A 75 -2.10 -17.61 12.94
N VAL A 76 -1.08 -17.66 13.79
CA VAL A 76 -1.10 -17.10 15.15
C VAL A 76 -0.03 -16.04 15.35
N ILE A 77 -0.29 -15.11 16.27
CA ILE A 77 0.63 -14.05 16.67
C ILE A 77 1.41 -14.53 17.89
N THR A 78 2.72 -14.72 17.75
CA THR A 78 3.60 -15.21 18.83
C THR A 78 4.37 -14.09 19.52
N GLY A 79 4.42 -12.91 18.91
CA GLY A 79 5.16 -11.76 19.41
C GLY A 79 4.50 -10.43 19.08
N ARG A 80 4.58 -9.49 20.02
CA ARG A 80 4.08 -8.12 19.86
C ARG A 80 4.98 -7.13 20.61
N THR A 81 4.97 -5.88 20.17
CA THR A 81 5.60 -4.75 20.86
C THR A 81 4.54 -3.72 21.21
N HIS A 82 4.51 -3.27 22.46
CA HIS A 82 3.64 -2.18 22.90
C HIS A 82 4.14 -0.86 22.30
N ILE A 83 3.29 -0.17 21.52
CA ILE A 83 3.68 1.08 20.85
C ILE A 83 3.27 2.32 21.64
N GLY A 84 2.31 2.20 22.55
CA GLY A 84 1.76 3.29 23.33
C GLY A 84 0.31 3.06 23.69
N ALA A 85 -0.24 3.95 24.51
CA ALA A 85 -1.65 3.95 24.85
C ALA A 85 -2.34 5.18 24.24
N LEU A 86 -3.48 4.97 23.59
CA LEU A 86 -4.31 6.02 23.04
C LEU A 86 -5.64 6.03 23.78
N PHE A 87 -6.01 7.16 24.37
CA PHE A 87 -7.24 7.30 25.18
C PHE A 87 -7.37 6.25 26.29
N GLY A 88 -6.24 5.82 26.88
CA GLY A 88 -6.20 4.77 27.91
C GLY A 88 -6.21 3.33 27.36
N HIS A 89 -6.33 3.14 26.04
CA HIS A 89 -6.29 1.82 25.42
C HIS A 89 -4.87 1.48 24.95
N PRO A 90 -4.31 0.31 25.32
CA PRO A 90 -3.00 -0.11 24.84
C PRO A 90 -3.07 -0.55 23.38
N LEU A 91 -2.08 -0.14 22.60
CA LEU A 91 -1.91 -0.55 21.20
C LEU A 91 -0.63 -1.36 21.04
N TYR A 92 -0.69 -2.34 20.14
CA TYR A 92 0.41 -3.26 19.88
C TYR A 92 0.70 -3.34 18.39
N ARG A 93 2.00 -3.42 18.07
CA ARG A 93 2.50 -3.81 16.75
C ARG A 93 2.88 -5.29 16.79
N VAL A 94 2.45 -6.06 15.80
CA VAL A 94 2.84 -7.47 15.67
C VAL A 94 4.31 -7.58 15.28
N THR A 95 5.06 -8.49 15.89
CA THR A 95 6.47 -8.74 15.55
C THR A 95 6.72 -10.09 14.93
N THR A 96 6.09 -11.15 15.44
CA THR A 96 6.31 -12.51 14.97
C THR A 96 5.00 -13.26 14.78
N PHE A 97 4.95 -14.03 13.70
CA PHE A 97 3.85 -14.90 13.32
C PHE A 97 4.32 -16.35 13.32
N GLN A 98 3.39 -17.28 13.49
CA GLN A 98 3.62 -18.70 13.24
C GLN A 98 2.47 -19.26 12.41
N ILE A 99 2.82 -19.97 11.34
CA ILE A 99 1.88 -20.68 10.48
C ILE A 99 1.92 -22.16 10.90
N LEU A 100 0.78 -22.68 11.32
CA LEU A 100 0.63 -24.03 11.88
C LEU A 100 -0.24 -24.87 10.96
N PRO A 101 0.25 -26.01 10.42
CA PRO A 101 -0.58 -26.90 9.62
C PRO A 101 -1.64 -27.56 10.51
N ILE A 102 -2.88 -27.58 10.05
CA ILE A 102 -4.00 -28.19 10.78
C ILE A 102 -4.05 -29.68 10.52
N GLY A 103 -3.98 -30.11 9.26
CA GLY A 103 -4.04 -31.52 8.90
C GLY A 103 -2.81 -32.31 9.33
N ILE A 104 -2.90 -33.62 9.13
CA ILE A 104 -1.84 -34.58 9.40
C ILE A 104 -1.48 -35.24 8.06
N HIS A 105 -0.23 -35.07 7.63
CA HIS A 105 0.49 -35.76 6.55
C HIS A 105 0.53 -35.12 5.14
N PRO A 106 1.75 -34.78 4.67
CA PRO A 106 2.08 -34.61 3.25
C PRO A 106 2.46 -35.93 2.54
N SER A 107 2.38 -37.09 3.20
CA SER A 107 2.94 -38.36 2.69
C SER A 107 2.16 -39.03 1.54
N GLN A 108 1.11 -38.39 1.02
CA GLN A 108 0.36 -38.84 -0.16
C GLN A 108 0.33 -37.81 -1.30
N LEU A 109 0.99 -36.67 -1.15
CA LEU A 109 0.98 -35.60 -2.15
C LEU A 109 2.03 -35.87 -3.24
N SER A 110 1.67 -35.66 -4.50
CA SER A 110 2.62 -35.65 -5.62
C SER A 110 3.67 -34.55 -5.41
N SER A 111 4.91 -34.78 -5.83
CA SER A 111 6.02 -33.81 -5.67
C SER A 111 5.68 -32.40 -6.18
N SER A 112 4.98 -32.28 -7.32
CA SER A 112 4.58 -30.98 -7.87
C SER A 112 3.61 -30.19 -6.98
N LEU A 113 2.67 -30.87 -6.33
CA LEU A 113 1.71 -30.23 -5.40
C LEU A 113 2.41 -29.77 -4.13
N LEU A 114 3.42 -30.52 -3.67
CA LEU A 114 4.22 -30.12 -2.52
C LEU A 114 5.02 -28.84 -2.81
N ASP A 115 5.62 -28.75 -4.00
CA ASP A 115 6.35 -27.55 -4.43
C ASP A 115 5.40 -26.33 -4.54
N GLU A 116 4.20 -26.51 -5.09
CA GLU A 116 3.18 -25.45 -5.18
C GLU A 116 2.72 -24.99 -3.79
N GLU A 117 2.42 -25.94 -2.88
CA GLU A 117 2.04 -25.62 -1.50
C GLU A 117 3.15 -24.86 -0.77
N GLN A 118 4.41 -25.30 -0.91
CA GLN A 118 5.55 -24.63 -0.29
C GLN A 118 5.74 -23.21 -0.84
N ASN A 119 5.52 -23.01 -2.14
CA ASN A 119 5.54 -21.67 -2.73
C ASN A 119 4.44 -20.77 -2.15
N LEU A 120 3.21 -21.27 -1.96
CA LEU A 120 2.12 -20.51 -1.33
C LEU A 120 2.43 -20.14 0.12
N ILE A 121 3.02 -21.06 0.89
CA ILE A 121 3.48 -20.78 2.26
C ILE A 121 4.55 -19.68 2.26
N LEU A 122 5.52 -19.74 1.34
CA LEU A 122 6.56 -18.71 1.22
C LEU A 122 5.98 -17.34 0.85
N LEU A 123 4.97 -17.28 -0.03
CA LEU A 123 4.26 -16.05 -0.33
C LEU A 123 3.59 -15.48 0.93
N LEU A 124 2.88 -16.33 1.68
CA LEU A 124 2.21 -15.93 2.91
C LEU A 124 3.19 -15.44 3.97
N GLU A 125 4.29 -16.16 4.19
CA GLU A 125 5.36 -15.75 5.10
C GLU A 125 5.99 -14.41 4.68
N SER A 126 6.26 -14.25 3.39
CA SER A 126 6.81 -13.01 2.83
C SER A 126 5.89 -11.83 3.13
N HIS A 127 4.57 -11.99 2.90
CA HIS A 127 3.59 -10.93 3.21
C HIS A 127 3.53 -10.60 4.71
N LEU A 128 3.56 -11.62 5.57
CA LEU A 128 3.54 -11.43 7.03
C LEU A 128 4.81 -10.72 7.54
N ARG A 129 5.98 -11.02 6.96
CA ARG A 129 7.28 -10.45 7.39
C ARG A 129 7.53 -9.04 6.84
N LEU A 130 7.10 -8.76 5.60
CA LEU A 130 7.39 -7.48 4.94
C LEU A 130 6.48 -6.34 5.39
N ASN A 131 5.30 -6.65 5.94
CA ASN A 131 4.30 -5.66 6.30
C ASN A 131 4.21 -5.46 7.82
N SER A 132 3.70 -4.30 8.23
CA SER A 132 3.48 -3.97 9.64
C SER A 132 2.00 -4.02 9.99
N PHE A 133 1.65 -4.85 10.97
CA PHE A 133 0.29 -5.02 11.46
C PHE A 133 0.14 -4.48 12.88
N TYR A 134 -1.00 -3.86 13.14
CA TYR A 134 -1.33 -3.27 14.43
C TYR A 134 -2.68 -3.76 14.91
N PHE A 135 -2.82 -3.89 16.23
CA PHE A 135 -4.07 -4.28 16.86
C PHE A 135 -4.21 -3.67 18.26
N SER A 136 -5.44 -3.66 18.75
CA SER A 136 -5.76 -3.41 20.16
C SER A 136 -6.87 -4.35 20.60
N CYS A 137 -6.79 -4.84 21.83
CA CYS A 137 -7.79 -5.74 22.39
C CYS A 137 -9.03 -4.98 22.89
N THR A 138 -8.89 -3.68 23.19
CA THR A 138 -9.94 -2.86 23.81
C THR A 138 -10.40 -1.69 22.94
N TYR A 139 -9.64 -1.32 21.91
CA TYR A 139 -9.99 -0.23 20.99
C TYR A 139 -10.14 -0.75 19.55
N ASP A 140 -11.14 -0.24 18.82
CA ASP A 140 -11.32 -0.58 17.40
C ASP A 140 -10.46 0.33 16.52
N LEU A 141 -9.33 -0.20 16.08
CA LEU A 141 -8.43 0.51 15.17
C LEU A 141 -8.97 0.61 13.74
N THR A 142 -9.97 -0.18 13.34
CA THR A 142 -10.51 -0.11 11.98
C THR A 142 -11.28 1.19 11.75
N ASN A 143 -11.88 1.73 12.80
CA ASN A 143 -12.66 2.96 12.76
C ASN A 143 -11.87 4.19 13.22
N SER A 144 -12.22 5.34 12.68
CA SER A 144 -11.77 6.64 13.23
C SER A 144 -12.37 6.89 14.61
N LEU A 145 -11.80 7.80 15.39
CA LEU A 145 -12.33 8.20 16.69
C LEU A 145 -13.81 8.62 16.62
N GLN A 146 -14.18 9.36 15.58
CA GLN A 146 -15.57 9.79 15.34
C GLN A 146 -16.55 8.63 15.07
N ARG A 147 -16.06 7.48 14.59
CA ARG A 147 -16.87 6.30 14.25
C ARG A 147 -16.76 5.19 15.29
N GLN A 148 -16.15 5.46 16.45
CA GLN A 148 -16.10 4.47 17.53
C GLN A 148 -17.51 4.09 17.99
N GLY A 149 -17.70 2.81 18.29
CA GLY A 149 -19.00 2.24 18.67
C GLY A 149 -19.93 1.88 17.50
N GLN A 150 -19.55 2.21 16.27
CA GLN A 150 -20.17 1.67 15.05
C GLN A 150 -19.66 0.25 14.75
N GLN A 151 -20.20 -0.38 13.70
CA GLN A 151 -19.68 -1.65 13.21
C GLN A 151 -18.23 -1.50 12.74
N VAL A 152 -17.44 -2.56 12.91
CA VAL A 152 -16.05 -2.65 12.43
C VAL A 152 -16.01 -2.29 10.94
N ASP A 153 -15.06 -1.42 10.55
CA ASP A 153 -14.92 -1.00 9.16
C ASP A 153 -14.21 -2.10 8.35
N ASP A 154 -15.00 -2.81 7.55
CA ASP A 154 -14.54 -3.95 6.74
C ASP A 154 -13.37 -3.58 5.82
N ARG A 155 -13.26 -2.31 5.40
CA ARG A 155 -12.18 -1.82 4.53
C ARG A 155 -10.82 -1.91 5.20
N PHE A 156 -10.77 -1.69 6.52
CA PHE A 156 -9.52 -1.65 7.29
C PHE A 156 -9.29 -2.91 8.12
N PHE A 157 -10.24 -3.85 8.13
CA PHE A 157 -10.09 -5.16 8.74
C PHE A 157 -9.24 -6.06 7.82
N TRP A 158 -7.92 -5.99 7.94
CA TRP A 158 -7.00 -6.57 6.97
C TRP A 158 -7.05 -8.10 6.91
N ASN A 159 -7.16 -8.79 8.04
CA ASN A 159 -7.26 -10.24 8.14
C ASN A 159 -8.70 -10.77 8.14
N ARG A 160 -9.68 -10.00 7.66
CA ARG A 160 -11.09 -10.39 7.67
C ARG A 160 -11.36 -11.71 6.94
N TYR A 161 -10.72 -11.93 5.79
CA TYR A 161 -10.83 -13.18 5.04
C TYR A 161 -10.35 -14.37 5.87
N LEU A 162 -9.19 -14.24 6.53
CA LEU A 162 -8.64 -15.31 7.39
C LEU A 162 -9.51 -15.54 8.63
N ALA A 163 -10.11 -14.49 9.16
CA ALA A 163 -11.01 -14.57 10.32
C ALA A 163 -12.42 -15.06 9.95
N SER A 164 -12.74 -15.35 8.68
CA SER A 164 -14.11 -15.63 8.24
C SER A 164 -14.73 -16.79 9.02
N GLN A 165 -14.00 -17.89 9.22
CA GLN A 165 -14.50 -19.05 9.96
C GLN A 165 -14.92 -18.71 11.40
N LEU A 166 -14.19 -17.80 12.06
CA LEU A 166 -14.55 -17.34 13.41
C LEU A 166 -15.71 -16.36 13.37
N ILE A 167 -15.75 -15.48 12.37
CA ILE A 167 -16.84 -14.50 12.18
C ILE A 167 -18.15 -15.25 11.95
N ASP A 168 -18.16 -16.23 11.05
CA ASP A 168 -19.31 -17.08 10.76
C ASP A 168 -19.74 -17.86 12.00
N ALA A 169 -18.79 -18.51 12.70
CA ALA A 169 -19.08 -19.20 13.95
C ALA A 169 -19.61 -18.26 15.06
N SER A 170 -19.20 -16.98 15.05
CA SER A 170 -19.69 -15.97 16.00
C SER A 170 -21.12 -15.50 15.75
N ALA A 171 -21.65 -15.75 14.55
CA ALA A 171 -23.06 -15.54 14.24
C ALA A 171 -23.93 -16.58 14.96
N ASP A 172 -23.46 -17.83 15.03
CA ASP A 172 -24.13 -18.92 15.74
C ASP A 172 -23.91 -18.85 17.26
N ASN A 173 -22.68 -18.54 17.70
CA ASN A 173 -22.34 -18.46 19.12
C ASN A 173 -21.44 -17.24 19.44
N MET A 174 -21.96 -16.29 20.20
CA MET A 174 -21.26 -15.04 20.54
C MET A 174 -19.96 -15.24 21.33
N LEU A 175 -19.74 -16.42 21.94
CA LEU A 175 -18.51 -16.75 22.67
C LEU A 175 -17.26 -16.84 21.78
N PHE A 176 -17.41 -16.89 20.46
CA PHE A 176 -16.28 -16.77 19.52
C PHE A 176 -15.75 -15.33 19.37
N ARG A 177 -16.55 -14.31 19.69
CA ARG A 177 -16.18 -12.89 19.47
C ARG A 177 -14.88 -12.45 20.14
N PRO A 178 -14.56 -12.86 21.38
CA PRO A 178 -13.30 -12.50 22.04
C PRO A 178 -12.04 -13.03 21.33
N PHE A 179 -12.17 -14.05 20.48
CA PHE A 179 -11.07 -14.62 19.69
C PHE A 179 -10.87 -13.92 18.33
N ILE A 180 -11.83 -13.10 17.90
CA ILE A 180 -11.73 -12.34 16.64
C ILE A 180 -10.93 -11.07 16.89
N LEU A 181 -9.73 -11.00 16.30
CA LEU A 181 -8.82 -9.87 16.42
C LEU A 181 -8.65 -9.14 15.09
N PRO A 182 -9.23 -7.94 14.93
CA PRO A 182 -8.99 -7.10 13.76
C PRO A 182 -7.57 -6.58 13.71
N LEU A 183 -6.85 -6.93 12.65
CA LEU A 183 -5.55 -6.38 12.32
C LEU A 183 -5.71 -5.23 11.32
N VAL A 184 -5.00 -4.14 11.58
CA VAL A 184 -4.90 -3.00 10.68
C VAL A 184 -3.51 -2.97 10.05
N HIS A 185 -3.46 -2.76 8.74
CA HIS A 185 -2.22 -2.58 8.00
C HIS A 185 -1.98 -1.10 7.69
N GLY A 186 -0.78 -0.61 7.95
CA GLY A 186 -0.37 0.76 7.66
C GLY A 186 0.69 1.26 8.63
N PHE A 187 0.39 2.34 9.35
CA PHE A 187 1.32 2.98 10.27
C PHE A 187 0.60 3.50 11.51
N ILE A 188 1.15 3.24 12.69
CA ILE A 188 0.67 3.86 13.93
C ILE A 188 1.89 4.28 14.74
N HIS A 189 1.92 5.54 15.14
CA HIS A 189 2.89 6.06 16.08
C HIS A 189 2.18 6.91 17.13
N ILE A 190 2.56 6.73 18.39
CA ILE A 190 2.01 7.46 19.53
C ILE A 190 3.18 8.04 20.31
N THR A 191 3.11 9.32 20.64
CA THR A 191 4.11 10.00 21.45
C THR A 191 3.41 10.82 22.53
N THR A 192 3.80 10.59 23.78
CA THR A 192 3.41 11.45 24.90
C THR A 192 4.52 12.45 25.16
N MET A 193 4.16 13.71 25.24
CA MET A 193 5.08 14.84 25.41
C MET A 193 4.51 15.84 26.42
N THR A 194 5.39 16.63 27.02
CA THR A 194 5.00 17.69 27.95
C THR A 194 5.48 19.02 27.38
N ILE A 195 4.53 19.87 26.96
CA ILE A 195 4.82 21.19 26.38
C ILE A 195 4.11 22.24 27.23
N SER A 196 4.84 23.27 27.66
CA SER A 196 4.33 24.31 28.55
C SER A 196 3.62 23.75 29.80
N TYR A 197 4.23 22.74 30.44
CA TYR A 197 3.72 22.04 31.63
C TYR A 197 2.42 21.25 31.43
N LYS A 198 1.94 21.10 30.19
CA LYS A 198 0.77 20.27 29.86
C LYS A 198 1.23 18.96 29.22
N GLN A 199 0.84 17.85 29.83
CA GLN A 199 1.05 16.53 29.24
C GLN A 199 0.00 16.29 28.16
N MET A 200 0.47 15.91 26.97
CA MET A 200 -0.37 15.62 25.82
C MET A 200 0.15 14.39 25.08
N THR A 201 -0.79 13.62 24.54
CA THR A 201 -0.50 12.45 23.71
C THR A 201 -0.92 12.76 22.29
N PHE A 202 0.05 12.81 21.39
CA PHE A 202 -0.18 12.96 19.96
C PHE A 202 -0.01 11.61 19.29
N ALA A 203 -0.91 11.27 18.38
CA ALA A 203 -0.84 10.04 17.60
C ALA A 203 -1.14 10.29 16.13
N LEU A 204 -0.45 9.53 15.27
CA LEU A 204 -0.70 9.49 13.84
C LEU A 204 -1.00 8.05 13.44
N ILE A 205 -2.20 7.83 12.91
CA ILE A 205 -2.72 6.53 12.50
C ILE A 205 -3.00 6.58 11.01
N SER A 206 -2.37 5.72 10.23
CA SER A 206 -2.69 5.51 8.81
C SER A 206 -3.14 4.08 8.59
N ARG A 207 -4.34 3.91 8.02
CA ARG A 207 -5.01 2.63 7.80
C ARG A 207 -5.19 2.42 6.31
N ARG A 208 -4.67 1.31 5.77
CA ARG A 208 -4.78 0.97 4.34
C ARG A 208 -5.99 0.08 4.09
N SER A 209 -6.77 0.40 3.05
CA SER A 209 -7.92 -0.42 2.65
C SER A 209 -7.46 -1.75 2.03
N ASN A 210 -8.19 -2.82 2.33
CA ASN A 210 -8.03 -4.16 1.74
C ASN A 210 -8.77 -4.30 0.39
N GLU A 211 -9.76 -3.48 0.07
CA GLU A 211 -10.70 -3.66 -1.07
C GLU A 211 -9.98 -3.72 -2.42
N ARG A 212 -9.04 -2.78 -2.65
CA ARG A 212 -8.18 -2.74 -3.85
C ARG A 212 -6.70 -2.57 -3.48
N ALA A 213 -6.24 -3.32 -2.48
CA ALA A 213 -4.83 -3.39 -2.14
C ALA A 213 -4.00 -4.03 -3.26
N GLY A 214 -2.77 -3.55 -3.44
CA GLY A 214 -1.80 -4.16 -4.33
C GLY A 214 -0.52 -3.35 -4.49
N THR A 215 0.37 -3.85 -5.34
CA THR A 215 1.68 -3.25 -5.63
C THR A 215 1.59 -2.14 -6.67
N ARG A 216 2.67 -1.37 -6.84
CA ARG A 216 2.64 -0.07 -7.51
C ARG A 216 2.08 -0.12 -8.92
N TYR A 217 2.51 -1.06 -9.75
CA TYR A 217 2.06 -1.15 -11.14
C TYR A 217 0.87 -2.08 -11.31
N PHE A 218 0.75 -3.12 -10.48
CA PHE A 218 -0.32 -4.10 -10.60
C PHE A 218 -1.66 -3.61 -10.03
N SER A 219 -1.65 -2.65 -9.11
CA SER A 219 -2.87 -2.05 -8.56
C SER A 219 -2.84 -0.53 -8.71
N ARG A 220 -3.62 -0.04 -9.68
CA ARG A 220 -3.87 1.39 -9.95
C ARG A 220 -5.31 1.62 -10.39
N GLY A 221 -5.76 2.86 -10.26
CA GLY A 221 -7.10 3.27 -10.65
C GLY A 221 -8.19 2.67 -9.79
N ILE A 222 -9.39 2.71 -10.33
CA ILE A 222 -10.64 2.20 -9.75
C ILE A 222 -10.95 0.79 -10.27
N ASP A 223 -11.68 -0.01 -9.49
CA ASP A 223 -12.35 -1.21 -9.97
C ASP A 223 -13.79 -0.93 -10.45
N GLN A 224 -14.52 -1.98 -10.82
CA GLN A 224 -15.90 -1.85 -11.28
C GLN A 224 -16.87 -1.49 -10.15
N ASP A 225 -16.57 -1.95 -8.93
CA ASP A 225 -17.38 -1.75 -7.73
C ASP A 225 -17.20 -0.35 -7.10
N GLY A 226 -16.21 0.41 -7.56
CA GLY A 226 -15.94 1.76 -7.11
C GLY A 226 -14.86 1.87 -6.04
N HIS A 227 -14.09 0.82 -5.77
CA HIS A 227 -12.94 0.88 -4.87
C HIS A 227 -11.70 1.34 -5.61
N VAL A 228 -10.95 2.25 -5.00
CA VAL A 228 -9.70 2.77 -5.56
C VAL A 228 -8.49 2.09 -4.95
N SER A 229 -7.47 1.90 -5.77
CA SER A 229 -6.22 1.34 -5.30
C SER A 229 -5.53 2.23 -4.27
N ASN A 230 -4.84 1.59 -3.32
CA ASN A 230 -4.05 2.23 -2.28
C ASN A 230 -4.82 3.33 -1.51
N PHE A 231 -6.10 3.09 -1.24
CA PHE A 231 -6.90 3.94 -0.38
C PHE A 231 -6.38 3.89 1.06
N VAL A 232 -6.12 5.05 1.65
CA VAL A 232 -5.60 5.18 3.02
C VAL A 232 -6.35 6.28 3.74
N GLU A 233 -6.82 5.97 4.95
CA GLU A 233 -7.22 6.95 5.95
C GLU A 233 -6.03 7.31 6.82
N THR A 234 -5.73 8.60 6.94
CA THR A 234 -4.73 9.13 7.87
C THR A 234 -5.42 10.02 8.89
N GLU A 235 -5.39 9.59 10.15
CA GLU A 235 -5.99 10.24 11.30
C GLU A 235 -4.89 10.76 12.22
N GLN A 236 -4.93 12.05 12.53
CA GLN A 236 -4.14 12.62 13.61
C GLN A 236 -5.03 12.76 14.84
N CYS A 237 -4.53 12.33 15.99
CA CYS A 237 -5.24 12.38 17.26
C CYS A 237 -4.43 13.16 18.28
N MET A 238 -5.12 13.91 19.14
CA MET A 238 -4.52 14.59 20.29
C MET A 238 -5.37 14.33 21.52
N SER A 239 -4.75 13.94 22.62
CA SER A 239 -5.38 13.80 23.93
C SER A 239 -4.62 14.66 24.93
N PHE A 240 -5.32 15.53 25.66
CA PHE A 240 -4.71 16.36 26.71
C PHE A 240 -5.73 16.68 27.80
N ILE A 241 -5.26 17.14 28.95
CA ILE A 241 -6.12 17.62 30.03
C ILE A 241 -6.40 19.10 29.78
N ASP A 242 -7.67 19.44 29.62
CA ASP A 242 -8.14 20.80 29.40
C ASP A 242 -7.97 21.68 30.66
N ILE A 243 -8.10 22.99 30.53
CA ILE A 243 -8.06 23.97 31.64
C ILE A 243 -9.11 23.69 32.72
N THR A 244 -10.18 22.97 32.37
CA THR A 244 -11.25 22.54 33.28
C THR A 244 -10.89 21.27 34.08
N GLY A 245 -9.72 20.68 33.82
CA GLY A 245 -9.25 19.45 34.46
C GLY A 245 -9.81 18.16 33.84
N GLN A 246 -10.60 18.24 32.76
CA GLN A 246 -11.13 17.07 32.06
C GLN A 246 -10.27 16.69 30.84
N PRO A 247 -10.08 15.39 30.55
CA PRO A 247 -9.39 14.99 29.33
C PRO A 247 -10.26 15.27 28.10
N LEU A 248 -9.66 15.90 27.11
CA LEU A 248 -10.27 16.22 25.83
C LEU A 248 -9.56 15.45 24.72
N ASN A 249 -10.35 14.81 23.86
CA ASN A 249 -9.86 14.03 22.74
C ASN A 249 -10.22 14.74 21.43
N LEU A 250 -9.21 14.97 20.61
CA LEU A 250 -9.32 15.58 19.29
C LEU A 250 -8.91 14.57 18.22
N SER A 251 -9.61 14.57 17.10
CA SER A 251 -9.25 13.78 15.92
C SER A 251 -9.50 14.56 14.65
N PHE A 252 -8.60 14.44 13.69
CA PHE A 252 -8.76 14.97 12.35
C PHE A 252 -8.36 13.93 11.31
N LEU A 253 -9.30 13.65 10.41
CA LEU A 253 -9.17 12.63 9.39
C LEU A 253 -8.89 13.23 8.01
N GLN A 254 -7.96 12.63 7.28
CA GLN A 254 -7.68 12.90 5.87
C GLN A 254 -7.69 11.58 5.10
N ILE A 255 -7.99 11.63 3.80
CA ILE A 255 -7.91 10.46 2.93
C ILE A 255 -6.99 10.70 1.75
N ARG A 256 -6.46 9.59 1.23
CA ARG A 256 -5.72 9.57 -0.04
C ARG A 256 -6.00 8.27 -0.75
N GLY A 257 -5.84 8.26 -2.06
CA GLY A 257 -6.01 7.06 -2.86
C GLY A 257 -5.64 7.31 -4.30
N SER A 258 -5.69 6.26 -5.12
CA SER A 258 -5.54 6.39 -6.56
C SER A 258 -6.64 7.30 -7.14
N ILE A 259 -6.35 7.86 -8.32
CA ILE A 259 -7.33 8.64 -9.08
C ILE A 259 -8.47 7.70 -9.47
N PRO A 260 -9.75 8.05 -9.20
CA PRO A 260 -10.91 7.18 -9.39
C PRO A 260 -11.31 7.09 -10.88
N LEU A 261 -10.40 6.56 -11.69
CA LEU A 261 -10.56 6.31 -13.12
C LEU A 261 -9.98 4.95 -13.47
N PHE A 262 -10.36 4.38 -14.61
CA PHE A 262 -9.70 3.20 -15.16
C PHE A 262 -8.38 3.60 -15.83
N TRP A 263 -7.28 3.34 -15.12
CA TRP A 263 -5.93 3.64 -15.61
C TRP A 263 -4.89 2.73 -14.95
N GLY A 264 -3.73 2.59 -15.61
CA GLY A 264 -2.64 1.74 -15.14
C GLY A 264 -1.31 2.09 -15.82
N GLN A 265 -0.23 1.57 -15.24
CA GLN A 265 1.11 1.67 -15.82
C GLN A 265 1.61 0.26 -16.10
N ILE A 266 1.70 -0.10 -17.37
CA ILE A 266 2.01 -1.47 -17.76
C ILE A 266 3.53 -1.66 -17.69
N PRO A 267 4.05 -2.50 -16.76
CA PRO A 267 5.48 -2.73 -16.62
C PRO A 267 6.04 -3.37 -17.89
N ASN A 268 7.17 -2.85 -18.38
CA ASN A 268 7.75 -3.26 -19.67
C ASN A 268 9.28 -3.14 -19.73
N ALA A 269 9.98 -3.41 -18.62
CA ALA A 269 11.44 -3.25 -18.45
C ALA A 269 12.01 -1.85 -18.75
N ARG A 270 11.17 -0.88 -19.15
CA ARG A 270 11.56 0.53 -19.23
C ARG A 270 11.46 1.15 -17.85
N TYR A 271 12.30 2.15 -17.59
CA TYR A 271 12.28 2.87 -16.32
C TYR A 271 10.93 3.54 -16.04
N VAL A 272 10.35 4.21 -17.04
CA VAL A 272 8.98 4.74 -17.00
C VAL A 272 8.08 3.89 -17.91
N PRO A 273 7.16 3.09 -17.33
CA PRO A 273 6.22 2.29 -18.10
C PRO A 273 5.24 3.16 -18.89
N ARG A 274 4.55 2.59 -19.87
CA ARG A 274 3.53 3.33 -20.64
C ARG A 274 2.27 3.52 -19.78
N LEU A 275 1.72 4.75 -19.80
CA LEU A 275 0.43 5.06 -19.20
C LEU A 275 -0.68 4.51 -20.09
N TRP A 276 -1.52 3.66 -19.51
CA TRP A 276 -2.79 3.23 -20.08
C TRP A 276 -3.92 3.89 -19.31
N TYR A 277 -4.92 4.40 -20.02
CA TYR A 277 -6.16 4.93 -19.47
C TYR A 277 -7.26 4.74 -20.49
N GLU A 278 -8.51 4.66 -20.04
CA GLU A 278 -9.66 4.63 -20.94
C GLU A 278 -10.01 6.08 -21.36
N PRO A 279 -9.77 6.48 -22.63
CA PRO A 279 -9.90 7.88 -23.04
C PRO A 279 -11.35 8.32 -23.23
N VAL A 280 -12.24 7.36 -23.51
CA VAL A 280 -13.67 7.59 -23.65
C VAL A 280 -14.32 7.25 -22.31
N ILE A 281 -15.06 8.20 -21.74
CA ILE A 281 -15.82 7.97 -20.52
C ILE A 281 -16.97 7.02 -20.87
N SER A 282 -16.73 5.72 -20.72
CA SER A 282 -17.77 4.70 -20.88
C SER A 282 -18.83 4.83 -19.79
N SER A 283 -20.01 4.28 -20.04
CA SER A 283 -21.07 4.19 -19.03
C SER A 283 -20.56 3.48 -17.77
N LYS A 284 -19.73 2.44 -17.94
CA LYS A 284 -19.06 1.71 -16.86
C LYS A 284 -18.10 2.61 -16.07
N ALA A 285 -17.22 3.35 -16.73
CA ALA A 285 -16.31 4.29 -16.06
C ALA A 285 -17.05 5.35 -15.24
N THR A 286 -18.15 5.88 -15.78
CA THR A 286 -19.00 6.85 -15.07
C THR A 286 -19.66 6.22 -13.85
N GLN A 287 -20.20 5.02 -13.99
CA GLN A 287 -20.86 4.30 -12.90
C GLN A 287 -19.91 3.98 -11.76
N SER A 288 -18.72 3.45 -12.04
CA SER A 288 -17.74 3.14 -11.00
C SER A 288 -17.27 4.41 -10.27
N ALA A 289 -17.01 5.50 -11.01
CA ALA A 289 -16.69 6.79 -10.40
C ALA A 289 -17.84 7.34 -9.55
N ARG A 290 -19.10 7.14 -9.98
CA ARG A 290 -20.29 7.54 -9.24
C ARG A 290 -20.40 6.77 -7.92
N LEU A 291 -20.36 5.43 -7.95
CA LEU A 291 -20.40 4.58 -6.76
C LEU A 291 -19.34 4.99 -5.76
N HIS A 292 -18.14 5.24 -6.26
CA HIS A 292 -17.04 5.69 -5.44
C HIS A 292 -17.32 7.02 -4.72
N PHE A 293 -17.76 8.05 -5.44
CA PHE A 293 -18.03 9.33 -4.81
C PHE A 293 -19.24 9.30 -3.87
N GLU A 294 -20.26 8.51 -4.18
CA GLU A 294 -21.41 8.28 -3.29
C GLU A 294 -20.97 7.64 -1.96
N ASP A 295 -20.14 6.60 -2.00
CA ASP A 295 -19.56 5.98 -0.79
C ASP A 295 -18.77 6.99 0.05
N GLN A 296 -17.93 7.81 -0.60
CA GLN A 296 -17.11 8.80 0.10
C GLN A 296 -17.96 9.92 0.72
N LEU A 297 -18.97 10.42 0.00
CA LEU A 297 -19.90 11.44 0.52
C LEU A 297 -20.72 10.89 1.69
N GLN A 298 -21.18 9.63 1.62
CA GLN A 298 -21.94 9.00 2.69
C GLN A 298 -21.11 8.86 3.98
N ARG A 299 -19.82 8.53 3.87
CA ARG A 299 -18.97 8.28 5.05
C ARG A 299 -18.35 9.54 5.64
N TYR A 300 -17.94 10.49 4.80
CA TYR A 300 -17.15 11.64 5.22
C TYR A 300 -17.86 12.99 5.08
N GLY A 301 -19.04 13.02 4.47
CA GLY A 301 -19.75 14.26 4.18
C GLY A 301 -19.13 15.02 3.01
N SER A 302 -18.85 16.31 3.17
CA SER A 302 -18.35 17.15 2.07
C SER A 302 -16.91 16.81 1.68
N LEU A 303 -16.57 16.88 0.39
CA LEU A 303 -15.30 16.39 -0.13
C LEU A 303 -14.53 17.49 -0.87
N VAL A 304 -13.26 17.72 -0.51
CA VAL A 304 -12.32 18.46 -1.37
C VAL A 304 -11.34 17.51 -2.01
N LEU A 305 -11.34 17.46 -3.33
CA LEU A 305 -10.41 16.69 -4.15
C LEU A 305 -9.20 17.55 -4.52
N VAL A 306 -8.05 17.26 -3.92
CA VAL A 306 -6.77 17.89 -4.25
C VAL A 306 -6.00 16.97 -5.20
N ASN A 307 -5.97 17.33 -6.48
CA ASN A 307 -5.23 16.63 -7.50
C ASN A 307 -3.83 17.23 -7.68
N LEU A 308 -2.79 16.42 -7.44
CA LEU A 308 -1.38 16.81 -7.48
C LEU A 308 -0.65 16.41 -8.78
N ILE A 309 -1.41 15.95 -9.77
CA ILE A 309 -0.92 15.59 -11.10
C ILE A 309 -0.34 16.81 -11.83
N ASN A 310 0.74 16.61 -12.57
CA ASN A 310 1.34 17.63 -13.42
C ASN A 310 0.38 18.05 -14.54
N LYS A 311 0.22 19.36 -14.75
CA LYS A 311 -0.65 19.92 -15.79
C LYS A 311 -0.04 19.83 -17.19
N VAL A 312 1.26 19.53 -17.28
CA VAL A 312 2.00 19.45 -18.54
C VAL A 312 2.76 18.12 -18.59
N GLY A 313 2.79 17.52 -19.77
CA GLY A 313 3.62 16.34 -20.06
C GLY A 313 2.88 15.02 -19.88
N TYR A 314 3.61 14.00 -19.44
CA TYR A 314 3.15 12.60 -19.41
C TYR A 314 1.89 12.36 -18.56
N GLU A 315 1.69 13.11 -17.47
CA GLU A 315 0.53 12.92 -16.58
C GLU A 315 -0.71 13.75 -16.99
N GLN A 316 -0.55 14.74 -17.88
CA GLN A 316 -1.60 15.70 -18.24
C GLN A 316 -2.91 15.04 -18.71
N PRO A 317 -2.89 14.05 -19.63
CA PRO A 317 -4.14 13.48 -20.15
C PRO A 317 -5.02 12.87 -19.06
N LEU A 318 -4.41 12.27 -18.04
CA LEU A 318 -5.11 11.68 -16.91
C LEU A 318 -5.71 12.75 -15.99
N GLY A 319 -4.98 13.85 -15.77
CA GLY A 319 -5.49 15.01 -15.02
C GLY A 319 -6.69 15.66 -15.70
N ASP A 320 -6.61 15.86 -17.02
CA ASP A 320 -7.68 16.45 -17.84
C ASP A 320 -8.91 15.54 -17.89
N LEU A 321 -8.71 14.21 -17.94
CA LEU A 321 -9.79 13.24 -17.87
C LEU A 321 -10.49 13.29 -16.51
N PHE A 322 -9.72 13.33 -15.42
CA PHE A 322 -10.29 13.37 -14.08
C PHE A 322 -11.08 14.66 -13.81
N ALA A 323 -10.55 15.80 -14.25
CA ALA A 323 -11.25 17.08 -14.16
C ALA A 323 -12.57 17.08 -14.95
N ARG A 324 -12.61 16.43 -16.12
CA ARG A 324 -13.82 16.24 -16.91
C ARG A 324 -14.82 15.35 -16.18
N THR A 325 -14.42 14.17 -15.73
CA THR A 325 -15.31 13.24 -15.01
C THR A 325 -15.95 13.88 -13.77
N VAL A 326 -15.18 14.62 -12.96
CA VAL A 326 -15.74 15.31 -11.78
C VAL A 326 -16.73 16.41 -12.18
N ARG A 327 -16.46 17.12 -13.27
CA ARG A 327 -17.38 18.14 -13.81
C ARG A 327 -18.66 17.52 -14.33
N ASP A 328 -18.57 16.39 -15.03
CA ASP A 328 -19.72 15.70 -15.63
C ASP A 328 -20.63 15.09 -14.56
N LEU A 329 -20.07 14.60 -13.45
CA LEU A 329 -20.84 14.11 -12.30
C LEU A 329 -21.52 15.23 -11.50
N ALA A 330 -20.97 16.45 -11.53
CA ALA A 330 -21.57 17.69 -11.00
C ALA A 330 -22.13 17.62 -9.56
N TYR A 331 -21.50 16.85 -8.66
CA TYR A 331 -21.94 16.78 -7.26
C TYR A 331 -21.70 18.10 -6.50
N PRO A 332 -22.72 18.67 -5.83
CA PRO A 332 -22.62 19.98 -5.18
C PRO A 332 -21.66 20.00 -3.98
N HIS A 333 -21.53 18.87 -3.28
CA HIS A 333 -20.68 18.73 -2.09
C HIS A 333 -19.24 18.30 -2.41
N ILE A 334 -18.84 18.32 -3.68
CA ILE A 334 -17.48 17.98 -4.12
C ILE A 334 -16.80 19.20 -4.74
N ARG A 335 -15.71 19.65 -4.13
CA ARG A 335 -14.85 20.71 -4.69
C ARG A 335 -13.59 20.11 -5.29
N TYR A 336 -13.31 20.42 -6.56
CA TYR A 336 -12.10 19.98 -7.25
C TYR A 336 -11.03 21.06 -7.30
N ILE A 337 -9.80 20.73 -6.90
CA ILE A 337 -8.63 21.61 -6.94
C ILE A 337 -7.49 20.89 -7.66
N HIS A 338 -7.07 21.41 -8.82
CA HIS A 338 -5.90 20.92 -9.54
C HIS A 338 -4.67 21.79 -9.26
N PHE A 339 -3.77 21.26 -8.44
CA PHE A 339 -2.55 21.92 -8.00
C PHE A 339 -1.33 21.21 -8.61
N ASP A 340 -0.61 21.89 -9.50
CA ASP A 340 0.59 21.32 -10.11
C ASP A 340 1.76 21.41 -9.12
N PHE A 341 2.05 20.30 -8.46
CA PHE A 341 3.07 20.24 -7.43
C PHE A 341 4.47 20.55 -7.98
N HIS A 342 4.79 20.15 -9.21
CA HIS A 342 6.14 20.34 -9.77
C HIS A 342 6.36 21.75 -10.29
N LEU A 343 5.34 22.37 -10.91
CA LEU A 343 5.42 23.76 -11.32
C LEU A 343 5.49 24.71 -10.13
N GLU A 344 4.65 24.48 -9.11
CA GLU A 344 4.57 25.35 -7.94
C GLU A 344 5.74 25.16 -6.98
N CYS A 345 6.24 23.92 -6.78
CA CYS A 345 7.40 23.67 -5.90
C CYS A 345 8.75 23.71 -6.64
N ARG A 346 8.78 24.21 -7.88
CA ARG A 346 10.02 24.32 -8.67
C ARG A 346 11.06 25.17 -7.93
N LYS A 347 12.33 24.76 -7.97
CA LYS A 347 13.45 25.45 -7.28
C LYS A 347 13.28 25.59 -5.76
N MET A 348 12.63 24.63 -5.10
CA MET A 348 12.46 24.63 -3.63
C MET A 348 11.63 25.80 -3.09
N GLN A 349 10.73 26.37 -3.91
CA GLN A 349 9.83 27.46 -3.52
C GLN A 349 8.58 26.92 -2.80
N TRP A 350 8.81 26.25 -1.68
CA TRP A 350 7.80 25.56 -0.90
C TRP A 350 6.76 26.47 -0.24
N HIS A 351 7.01 27.78 -0.20
CA HIS A 351 6.00 28.79 0.14
C HIS A 351 4.77 28.71 -0.78
N ASN A 352 4.91 28.16 -1.99
CA ASN A 352 3.77 27.96 -2.88
C ASN A 352 2.80 26.86 -2.40
N LEU A 353 3.18 25.99 -1.46
CA LEU A 353 2.24 25.12 -0.74
C LEU A 353 1.32 25.94 0.18
N ASP A 354 1.77 27.10 0.66
CA ASP A 354 0.94 27.98 1.46
C ASP A 354 -0.23 28.54 0.63
N LYS A 355 -0.07 28.67 -0.70
CA LYS A 355 -1.19 29.01 -1.60
C LYS A 355 -2.25 27.91 -1.62
N LEU A 356 -1.85 26.64 -1.53
CA LEU A 356 -2.78 25.52 -1.50
C LEU A 356 -3.54 25.50 -0.18
N THR A 357 -2.85 25.65 0.95
CA THR A 357 -3.51 25.72 2.26
C THR A 357 -4.43 26.94 2.35
N GLN A 358 -4.02 28.11 1.86
CA GLN A 358 -4.89 29.31 1.76
C GLN A 358 -6.18 29.05 0.97
N ARG A 359 -6.12 28.29 -0.13
CA ARG A 359 -7.33 27.90 -0.89
C ARG A 359 -8.22 26.93 -0.12
N LEU A 360 -7.64 26.14 0.78
CA LEU A 360 -8.31 25.16 1.62
C LEU A 360 -8.83 25.75 2.94
N ASP A 361 -8.33 26.91 3.41
CA ASP A 361 -8.66 27.47 4.74
C ASP A 361 -10.17 27.59 4.96
N SER A 362 -10.90 28.12 3.97
CA SER A 362 -12.37 28.18 4.00
C SER A 362 -13.03 26.81 4.18
N ASN A 363 -12.52 25.78 3.51
CA ASN A 363 -13.03 24.40 3.64
C ASN A 363 -12.63 23.78 4.98
N LEU A 364 -11.39 23.96 5.44
CA LEU A 364 -10.92 23.42 6.71
C LEU A 364 -11.69 24.01 7.89
N ALA A 365 -12.00 25.31 7.85
CA ALA A 365 -12.84 25.96 8.83
C ALA A 365 -14.27 25.40 8.83
N GLN A 366 -14.86 25.18 7.64
CA GLN A 366 -16.21 24.61 7.49
C GLN A 366 -16.27 23.14 7.92
N TYR A 367 -15.28 22.33 7.55
CA TYR A 367 -15.27 20.89 7.77
C TYR A 367 -14.96 20.54 9.22
N GLY A 368 -14.14 21.36 9.87
CA GLY A 368 -13.76 21.21 11.25
C GLY A 368 -12.99 19.92 11.54
N PHE A 369 -13.00 19.54 12.81
CA PHE A 369 -12.37 18.34 13.35
C PHE A 369 -13.30 17.74 14.41
N PHE A 370 -13.05 16.50 14.79
CA PHE A 370 -13.80 15.81 15.83
C PHE A 370 -13.27 16.19 17.22
N GLN A 371 -14.18 16.42 18.16
CA GLN A 371 -13.88 16.71 19.55
C GLN A 371 -14.86 15.96 20.46
N SER A 372 -14.32 15.18 21.39
CA SER A 372 -15.09 14.55 22.46
C SER A 372 -14.48 14.81 23.82
N ASP A 373 -15.31 14.72 24.87
CA ASP A 373 -14.84 14.76 26.25
C ASP A 373 -14.51 13.37 26.82
N SER A 374 -14.18 13.35 28.12
CA SER A 374 -13.84 12.18 28.91
C SER A 374 -14.96 11.16 29.04
N SER A 375 -16.22 11.60 28.93
CA SER A 375 -17.41 10.76 28.98
C SER A 375 -17.80 10.18 27.63
N GLY A 376 -17.08 10.57 26.56
CA GLY A 376 -17.41 10.21 25.18
C GLY A 376 -18.50 11.08 24.57
N LEU A 377 -18.91 12.17 25.23
CA LEU A 377 -19.87 13.10 24.67
C LEU A 377 -19.22 13.87 23.52
N ILE A 378 -19.88 13.85 22.37
CA ILE A 378 -19.40 14.50 21.16
C ILE A 378 -19.73 15.99 21.24
N LYS A 379 -18.70 16.84 21.27
CA LYS A 379 -18.82 18.31 21.25
C LYS A 379 -18.83 18.85 19.82
N LYS A 380 -18.00 18.26 18.95
CA LYS A 380 -17.86 18.65 17.55
C LYS A 380 -17.61 17.42 16.69
N SER A 381 -18.19 17.39 15.51
CA SER A 381 -17.96 16.35 14.50
C SER A 381 -17.31 16.95 13.26
N GLN A 382 -16.43 16.19 12.61
CA GLN A 382 -15.91 16.52 11.30
C GLN A 382 -16.99 16.20 10.26
N VAL A 383 -17.33 17.19 9.42
CA VAL A 383 -18.42 17.11 8.42
C VAL A 383 -17.94 17.12 6.96
N GLY A 384 -16.62 17.15 6.76
CA GLY A 384 -16.01 17.04 5.46
C GLY A 384 -14.56 16.61 5.52
N ILE A 385 -14.00 16.21 4.37
CA ILE A 385 -12.67 15.64 4.28
C ILE A 385 -11.88 16.18 3.10
N VAL A 386 -10.56 16.28 3.29
CA VAL A 386 -9.62 16.56 2.20
C VAL A 386 -9.09 15.23 1.68
N ARG A 387 -9.28 15.02 0.38
CA ARG A 387 -8.72 13.90 -0.35
C ARG A 387 -7.57 14.34 -1.24
N SER A 388 -6.40 13.77 -1.01
CA SER A 388 -5.23 13.99 -1.88
C SER A 388 -5.07 12.85 -2.89
N ASN A 389 -4.94 13.21 -4.16
CA ASN A 389 -4.69 12.28 -5.27
C ASN A 389 -3.37 12.64 -5.95
N CYS A 390 -2.65 11.61 -6.39
CA CYS A 390 -1.40 11.74 -7.15
C CYS A 390 -1.25 10.52 -8.07
N MET A 391 -0.36 10.59 -9.06
CA MET A 391 -0.04 9.41 -9.87
C MET A 391 0.69 8.33 -9.03
N ASP A 392 1.55 8.77 -8.12
CA ASP A 392 2.14 7.93 -7.08
C ASP A 392 1.74 8.54 -5.73
N CYS A 393 0.73 7.97 -5.08
CA CYS A 393 0.11 8.48 -3.85
C CYS A 393 0.99 8.28 -2.60
N LEU A 394 2.27 8.62 -2.70
CA LEU A 394 3.26 8.43 -1.64
C LEU A 394 3.93 9.76 -1.27
N ASP A 395 4.81 10.29 -2.12
CA ASP A 395 5.70 11.40 -1.73
C ASP A 395 4.98 12.76 -1.73
N ARG A 396 4.32 13.13 -2.84
CA ARG A 396 3.62 14.42 -2.99
C ARG A 396 2.43 14.55 -2.03
N THR A 397 1.69 13.46 -1.84
CA THR A 397 0.49 13.42 -1.00
C THR A 397 0.83 13.54 0.48
N ASN A 398 1.91 12.90 0.95
CA ASN A 398 2.31 12.99 2.35
C ASN A 398 2.69 14.41 2.76
N VAL A 399 3.41 15.13 1.88
CA VAL A 399 3.78 16.54 2.11
C VAL A 399 2.54 17.44 2.21
N VAL A 400 1.54 17.24 1.34
CA VAL A 400 0.30 18.01 1.40
C VAL A 400 -0.52 17.66 2.63
N GLN A 401 -0.63 16.37 2.97
CA GLN A 401 -1.36 15.92 4.16
C GLN A 401 -0.72 16.41 5.46
N SER A 402 0.61 16.44 5.56
CA SER A 402 1.31 16.96 6.75
C SER A 402 1.12 18.46 6.91
N LYS A 403 1.10 19.23 5.81
CA LYS A 403 0.80 20.67 5.84
C LYS A 403 -0.63 20.97 6.26
N VAL A 404 -1.61 20.23 5.72
CA VAL A 404 -3.02 20.33 6.16
C VAL A 404 -3.14 19.91 7.63
N GLY A 405 -2.44 18.86 8.05
CA GLY A 405 -2.41 18.41 9.44
C GLY A 405 -1.87 19.47 10.39
N MET A 406 -0.78 20.15 10.03
CA MET A 406 -0.21 21.25 10.82
C MET A 406 -1.17 22.44 10.91
N LYS A 407 -1.91 22.77 9.84
CA LYS A 407 -2.95 23.81 9.88
C LYS A 407 -4.06 23.49 10.88
N ILE A 408 -4.40 22.21 11.06
CA ILE A 408 -5.36 21.80 12.11
C ILE A 408 -4.73 21.86 13.50
N VAL A 409 -3.44 21.54 13.64
CA VAL A 409 -2.72 21.75 14.92
C VAL A 409 -2.74 23.23 15.32
N GLU A 410 -2.58 24.16 14.37
CA GLU A 410 -2.72 25.61 14.64
C GLU A 410 -4.10 25.95 15.22
N GLN A 411 -5.17 25.27 14.79
CA GLN A 411 -6.51 25.45 15.39
C GLN A 411 -6.62 24.79 16.78
N TRP A 412 -6.00 23.62 16.97
CA TRP A 412 -6.00 22.93 18.26
C TRP A 412 -5.21 23.69 19.33
N GLN A 413 -4.22 24.46 18.94
CA GLN A 413 -3.37 25.25 19.83
C GLN A 413 -4.20 26.30 20.61
N GLU A 414 -5.27 26.83 20.00
CA GLU A 414 -6.22 27.75 20.64
C GLU A 414 -7.01 27.05 21.75
N LEU A 415 -7.45 25.81 21.49
CA LEU A 415 -8.14 24.98 22.49
C LEU A 415 -7.21 24.55 23.62
N ILE A 416 -5.96 24.21 23.29
CA ILE A 416 -4.96 23.77 24.26
C ILE A 416 -4.44 24.96 25.07
N GLY A 417 -4.50 26.19 24.54
CA GLY A 417 -3.94 27.39 25.16
C GLY A 417 -2.40 27.38 25.16
N THR A 418 -1.78 26.70 24.20
CA THR A 418 -0.32 26.58 24.05
C THR A 418 0.05 26.64 22.58
N ASN A 419 1.10 27.39 22.22
CA ASN A 419 1.57 27.53 20.83
C ASN A 419 2.34 26.31 20.33
N LEU A 420 1.63 25.24 19.95
CA LEU A 420 2.23 23.99 19.50
C LEU A 420 2.90 24.09 18.12
N ALA A 421 2.26 24.79 17.17
CA ALA A 421 2.75 24.82 15.79
C ALA A 421 4.10 25.53 15.64
N THR A 422 4.48 26.37 16.61
CA THR A 422 5.77 27.06 16.67
C THR A 422 6.77 26.42 17.63
N ASP A 423 6.34 25.49 18.46
CA ASP A 423 7.20 24.85 19.44
C ASP A 423 8.20 23.90 18.75
N PRO A 424 9.53 24.10 18.91
CA PRO A 424 10.53 23.32 18.20
C PRO A 424 10.47 21.82 18.53
N LEU A 425 10.13 21.45 19.77
CA LEU A 425 10.03 20.06 20.18
C LEU A 425 8.85 19.40 19.48
N PHE A 426 7.66 20.00 19.53
CA PHE A 426 6.47 19.49 18.83
C PHE A 426 6.71 19.37 17.33
N VAL A 427 7.22 20.42 16.69
CA VAL A 427 7.46 20.44 15.24
C VAL A 427 8.44 19.34 14.84
N SER A 428 9.49 19.11 15.63
CA SER A 428 10.45 18.03 15.36
C SER A 428 9.79 16.64 15.43
N ILE A 429 8.96 16.38 16.44
CA ILE A 429 8.23 15.12 16.62
C ILE A 429 7.21 14.94 15.49
N PHE A 430 6.43 15.99 15.19
CA PHE A 430 5.44 15.97 14.12
C PHE A 430 6.09 15.63 12.77
N ASN A 431 7.18 16.31 12.42
CA ASN A 431 7.92 16.07 11.18
C ASN A 431 8.51 14.66 11.11
N ALA A 432 9.05 14.15 12.23
CA ALA A 432 9.54 12.78 12.31
C ALA A 432 8.41 11.76 12.09
N MET A 433 7.27 11.92 12.77
CA MET A 433 6.11 11.02 12.64
C MET A 433 5.54 11.01 11.21
N TRP A 434 5.41 12.17 10.57
CA TRP A 434 4.94 12.25 9.18
C TRP A 434 5.95 11.69 8.17
N SER A 435 7.25 11.78 8.47
CA SER A 435 8.29 11.12 7.66
C SER A 435 8.20 9.60 7.77
N ASP A 436 8.12 9.08 9.01
CA ASP A 436 8.05 7.64 9.26
C ASP A 436 6.75 7.04 8.69
N ASN A 437 5.65 7.81 8.73
CA ASN A 437 4.39 7.47 8.06
C ASN A 437 4.57 7.34 6.53
N ALA A 438 5.31 8.25 5.90
CA ALA A 438 5.59 8.19 4.47
C ALA A 438 6.37 6.92 4.12
N ASP A 439 7.41 6.62 4.90
CA ASP A 439 8.26 5.46 4.72
C ASP A 439 7.49 4.15 4.87
N ALA A 440 6.69 4.01 5.94
CA ALA A 440 5.89 2.83 6.18
C ALA A 440 4.89 2.57 5.04
N LEU A 441 4.20 3.61 4.58
CA LEU A 441 3.22 3.48 3.50
C LEU A 441 3.88 3.26 2.13
N SER A 442 5.08 3.82 1.91
CA SER A 442 5.87 3.60 0.69
C SER A 442 6.42 2.18 0.63
N MET A 443 6.93 1.64 1.75
CA MET A 443 7.38 0.26 1.85
C MET A 443 6.22 -0.71 1.56
N ALA A 444 5.05 -0.42 2.11
CA ALA A 444 3.87 -1.24 1.91
C ALA A 444 3.31 -1.19 0.46
N TYR A 445 3.56 -0.12 -0.31
CA TYR A 445 3.06 0.03 -1.69
C TYR A 445 4.10 -0.27 -2.79
N SER A 446 5.34 0.19 -2.62
CA SER A 446 6.43 0.09 -3.60
C SER A 446 7.61 -0.80 -3.16
N GLY A 447 7.57 -1.31 -1.93
CA GLY A 447 8.68 -2.09 -1.36
C GLY A 447 9.94 -1.28 -1.04
N THR A 448 9.88 0.06 -1.12
CA THR A 448 11.02 0.97 -0.87
C THR A 448 10.62 2.12 0.04
N GLN A 449 11.60 2.72 0.73
CA GLN A 449 11.38 3.96 1.49
C GLN A 449 10.82 5.07 0.60
N ALA A 450 10.15 6.03 1.22
CA ALA A 450 9.60 7.17 0.49
C ALA A 450 10.76 8.04 -0.01
N LEU A 451 10.58 8.66 -1.18
CA LEU A 451 11.59 9.59 -1.67
C LEU A 451 11.37 10.93 -0.97
N LYS A 452 12.46 11.67 -0.73
CA LYS A 452 12.40 13.02 -0.12
C LYS A 452 11.88 13.05 1.33
N THR A 453 11.99 11.97 2.09
CA THR A 453 11.65 11.92 3.51
C THR A 453 12.42 12.94 4.35
N ASP A 454 13.69 13.17 4.01
CA ASP A 454 14.54 14.17 4.65
C ASP A 454 13.98 15.60 4.57
N TYR A 455 13.20 15.90 3.52
CA TYR A 455 12.53 17.19 3.43
C TYR A 455 11.42 17.31 4.48
N THR A 456 10.63 16.26 4.68
CA THR A 456 9.61 16.24 5.74
C THR A 456 10.27 16.32 7.12
N ARG A 457 11.40 15.62 7.31
CA ARG A 457 12.09 15.54 8.60
C ARG A 457 12.86 16.82 8.98
N TYR A 458 13.58 17.44 8.04
CA TYR A 458 14.50 18.55 8.33
C TYR A 458 14.15 19.85 7.60
N GLY A 459 13.13 19.87 6.74
CA GLY A 459 12.74 21.05 5.95
C GLY A 459 13.73 21.44 4.84
N LYS A 460 14.85 20.71 4.68
CA LYS A 460 15.88 20.92 3.66
C LYS A 460 16.39 19.57 3.15
N ARG A 461 16.89 19.54 1.91
CA ARG A 461 17.47 18.34 1.29
C ARG A 461 18.93 18.17 1.72
N THR A 462 19.31 16.99 2.18
CA THR A 462 20.68 16.66 2.61
C THR A 462 21.41 15.83 1.54
N LEU A 463 22.75 15.91 1.47
CA LEU A 463 23.57 15.13 0.53
C LEU A 463 23.45 13.59 0.76
N PRO A 464 23.49 13.08 2.01
CA PRO A 464 23.21 11.66 2.27
C PRO A 464 21.81 11.24 1.81
N GLY A 465 20.83 12.13 1.95
CA GLY A 465 19.46 11.94 1.47
C GLY A 465 19.36 11.71 -0.03
N MET A 466 20.13 12.47 -0.81
CA MET A 466 20.18 12.31 -2.27
C MET A 466 20.74 10.94 -2.70
N TRP A 467 21.73 10.41 -1.96
CA TRP A 467 22.25 9.07 -2.22
C TRP A 467 21.23 7.98 -1.87
N ASN A 468 20.55 8.12 -0.73
CA ASN A 468 19.47 7.20 -0.34
C ASN A 468 18.29 7.23 -1.33
N ASP A 469 17.94 8.41 -1.86
CA ASP A 469 16.94 8.56 -2.92
C ASP A 469 17.35 7.79 -4.19
N LEU A 470 18.63 7.84 -4.58
CA LEU A 470 19.16 7.12 -5.76
C LEU A 470 19.09 5.61 -5.56
N VAL A 471 19.57 5.11 -4.42
CA VAL A 471 19.50 3.67 -4.07
C VAL A 471 18.05 3.19 -4.01
N SER A 472 17.17 3.99 -3.42
CA SER A 472 15.73 3.69 -3.34
C SER A 472 15.09 3.65 -4.73
N SER A 473 15.47 4.56 -5.63
CA SER A 473 14.96 4.61 -7.00
C SER A 473 15.40 3.39 -7.83
N LEU A 474 16.65 2.95 -7.71
CA LEU A 474 17.16 1.74 -8.35
C LEU A 474 16.50 0.48 -7.78
N THR A 475 16.39 0.41 -6.46
CA THR A 475 15.72 -0.71 -5.77
C THR A 475 14.25 -0.78 -6.16
N ARG A 476 13.57 0.36 -6.28
CA ARG A 476 12.17 0.48 -6.71
C ARG A 476 12.01 0.00 -8.16
N TYR A 477 12.93 0.36 -9.05
CA TYR A 477 12.93 -0.15 -10.42
C TYR A 477 13.06 -1.68 -10.45
N PHE A 478 13.99 -2.24 -9.68
CA PHE A 478 14.19 -3.69 -9.60
C PHE A 478 12.95 -4.38 -9.04
N LYS A 479 12.43 -3.93 -7.88
CA LYS A 479 11.27 -4.54 -7.23
C LYS A 479 10.02 -4.50 -8.09
N ASN A 480 9.74 -3.35 -8.69
CA ASN A 480 8.54 -3.16 -9.53
C ASN A 480 8.52 -4.05 -10.77
N ASN A 481 9.69 -4.44 -11.31
CA ASN A 481 9.77 -5.31 -12.48
C ASN A 481 9.93 -6.78 -12.11
N PHE A 482 10.68 -7.12 -11.06
CA PHE A 482 11.13 -8.51 -10.84
C PHE A 482 10.59 -9.18 -9.58
N THR A 483 9.91 -8.44 -8.68
CA THR A 483 9.38 -9.03 -7.44
C THR A 483 7.93 -8.66 -7.15
N ASP A 484 7.41 -7.60 -7.79
CA ASP A 484 6.11 -7.03 -7.49
C ASP A 484 4.93 -7.93 -7.91
N GLY A 485 5.13 -8.87 -8.85
CA GLY A 485 4.12 -9.85 -9.24
C GLY A 485 3.90 -10.88 -8.13
N SER A 486 4.97 -11.51 -7.66
CA SER A 486 4.95 -12.43 -6.51
C SER A 486 4.47 -11.72 -5.24
N ARG A 487 4.83 -10.45 -5.05
CA ARG A 487 4.32 -9.63 -3.93
C ARG A 487 2.84 -9.28 -4.07
N GLN A 488 2.33 -9.12 -5.29
CA GLN A 488 0.89 -8.97 -5.53
C GLN A 488 0.16 -10.27 -5.19
N ASP A 489 0.69 -11.41 -5.64
CA ASP A 489 0.15 -12.74 -5.32
C ASP A 489 0.09 -12.96 -3.80
N SER A 490 1.10 -12.53 -3.04
CA SER A 490 1.08 -12.68 -1.58
C SER A 490 0.02 -11.81 -0.88
N ILE A 491 -0.26 -10.61 -1.41
CA ILE A 491 -1.35 -9.74 -0.94
C ILE A 491 -2.70 -10.39 -1.26
N ASP A 492 -2.89 -10.85 -2.49
CA ASP A 492 -4.15 -11.46 -2.95
C ASP A 492 -4.44 -12.78 -2.22
N LEU A 493 -3.42 -13.59 -1.94
CA LEU A 493 -3.50 -14.80 -1.13
C LEU A 493 -3.99 -14.49 0.29
N PHE A 494 -3.39 -13.49 0.95
CA PHE A 494 -3.77 -13.10 2.31
C PHE A 494 -5.18 -12.52 2.38
N LEU A 495 -5.59 -11.75 1.36
CA LEU A 495 -6.90 -11.10 1.29
C LEU A 495 -8.00 -12.00 0.70
N GLY A 496 -7.66 -13.21 0.23
CA GLY A 496 -8.61 -14.16 -0.34
C GLY A 496 -9.11 -13.80 -1.74
N LYS A 497 -8.38 -12.97 -2.49
CA LYS A 497 -8.73 -12.56 -3.88
C LYS A 497 -8.27 -13.60 -4.90
N LEU A 498 -8.68 -14.84 -4.70
CA LEU A 498 -8.23 -16.00 -5.45
C LEU A 498 -9.33 -16.50 -6.38
N SER A 499 -8.96 -16.85 -7.61
CA SER A 499 -9.83 -17.66 -8.47
C SER A 499 -9.61 -19.13 -8.13
N ARG A 500 -10.70 -19.86 -7.86
CA ARG A 500 -10.66 -21.30 -7.64
C ARG A 500 -11.32 -22.03 -8.82
N ASP A 501 -10.75 -23.14 -9.22
CA ASP A 501 -11.34 -24.03 -10.22
C ASP A 501 -12.56 -24.76 -9.65
N PRO A 502 -13.40 -25.43 -10.48
CA PRO A 502 -14.57 -26.16 -9.99
C PRO A 502 -14.27 -27.23 -8.93
N ALA A 503 -13.04 -27.77 -8.94
CA ALA A 503 -12.51 -28.68 -7.93
C ALA A 503 -11.95 -27.97 -6.67
N GLN A 504 -12.22 -26.67 -6.51
CA GLN A 504 -11.77 -25.79 -5.42
C GLN A 504 -10.25 -25.58 -5.29
N HIS A 505 -9.44 -26.08 -6.24
CA HIS A 505 -8.02 -25.78 -6.30
C HIS A 505 -7.77 -24.31 -6.69
N ILE A 506 -6.69 -23.74 -6.16
CA ILE A 506 -6.25 -22.39 -6.51
C ILE A 506 -5.77 -22.41 -7.96
N LYS A 507 -6.37 -21.56 -8.80
CA LYS A 507 -6.02 -21.49 -10.20
C LYS A 507 -4.76 -20.65 -10.38
N LEU A 508 -3.66 -21.31 -10.74
CA LEU A 508 -2.41 -20.64 -11.12
C LEU A 508 -2.43 -20.33 -12.62
N VAL A 509 -2.49 -19.04 -12.96
CA VAL A 509 -2.41 -18.59 -14.36
C VAL A 509 -0.95 -18.51 -14.77
N ALA A 510 -0.59 -19.21 -15.85
CA ALA A 510 0.74 -19.11 -16.42
C ALA A 510 1.02 -17.67 -16.88
N ALA A 511 2.25 -17.20 -16.66
CA ALA A 511 2.68 -15.90 -17.14
C ALA A 511 2.43 -15.78 -18.66
N PRO A 512 2.00 -14.60 -19.15
CA PRO A 512 1.70 -14.41 -20.57
C PRO A 512 2.91 -14.75 -21.44
N ARG A 513 2.72 -15.67 -22.40
CA ARG A 513 3.76 -16.04 -23.34
C ARG A 513 3.78 -15.03 -24.50
N PHE A 514 4.75 -14.13 -24.49
CA PHE A 514 4.89 -13.08 -25.52
C PHE A 514 5.49 -13.58 -26.87
N GLY A 515 5.25 -14.85 -27.23
CA GLY A 515 5.73 -15.43 -28.49
C GLY A 515 7.26 -15.59 -28.61
N CYS A 516 8.01 -15.32 -27.54
CA CYS A 516 9.47 -15.49 -27.49
C CYS A 516 9.86 -16.87 -26.93
N SER A 517 11.01 -17.38 -27.34
CA SER A 517 11.54 -18.60 -26.74
C SER A 517 12.02 -18.33 -25.31
N LEU A 518 11.69 -19.25 -24.39
CA LEU A 518 11.99 -19.11 -22.97
C LEU A 518 13.50 -19.00 -22.69
N TRP A 519 14.32 -19.73 -23.46
CA TRP A 519 15.78 -19.70 -23.33
C TRP A 519 16.38 -18.34 -23.68
N LEU A 520 15.82 -17.62 -24.67
CA LEU A 520 16.26 -16.27 -25.04
C LEU A 520 15.94 -15.29 -23.92
N ILE A 521 14.76 -15.37 -23.31
CA ILE A 521 14.39 -14.51 -22.18
C ILE A 521 15.33 -14.73 -20.98
N HIS A 522 15.63 -15.98 -20.62
CA HIS A 522 16.48 -16.25 -19.45
C HIS A 522 17.97 -15.93 -19.68
N SER A 523 18.47 -16.05 -20.92
CA SER A 523 19.90 -15.86 -21.22
C SER A 523 20.31 -14.40 -21.50
N MET A 524 19.41 -13.57 -22.04
CA MET A 524 19.73 -12.19 -22.43
C MET A 524 20.25 -11.29 -21.30
N PRO A 525 19.73 -11.34 -20.06
CA PRO A 525 20.29 -10.57 -18.95
C PRO A 525 21.71 -11.01 -18.58
N ALA A 526 21.99 -12.32 -18.66
CA ALA A 526 23.32 -12.86 -18.42
C ALA A 526 24.30 -12.41 -19.52
N PHE A 527 23.90 -12.44 -20.79
CA PHE A 527 24.71 -11.92 -21.89
C PHE A 527 25.00 -10.43 -21.73
N LEU A 528 24.01 -9.62 -21.37
CA LEU A 528 24.21 -8.20 -21.09
C LEU A 528 25.21 -7.99 -19.94
N MET A 529 25.05 -8.70 -18.82
CA MET A 529 25.93 -8.55 -17.65
C MET A 529 27.37 -8.96 -17.98
N ILE A 530 27.55 -10.13 -18.59
CA ILE A 530 28.88 -10.67 -18.93
C ILE A 530 29.56 -9.75 -19.95
N SER A 531 28.87 -9.37 -21.03
CA SER A 531 29.46 -8.50 -22.06
C SER A 531 29.80 -7.11 -21.53
N PHE A 532 28.99 -6.55 -20.63
CA PHE A 532 29.28 -5.28 -19.97
C PHE A 532 30.49 -5.38 -19.03
N LEU A 533 30.55 -6.41 -18.18
CA LEU A 533 31.69 -6.62 -17.27
C LEU A 533 32.99 -6.82 -18.04
N VAL A 534 32.97 -7.64 -19.10
CA VAL A 534 34.14 -7.86 -19.96
C VAL A 534 34.53 -6.58 -20.69
N PHE A 535 33.58 -5.80 -21.19
CA PHE A 535 33.85 -4.50 -21.82
C PHE A 535 34.56 -3.54 -20.87
N PHE A 536 34.06 -3.40 -19.64
CA PHE A 536 34.66 -2.52 -18.63
C PHE A 536 36.02 -3.02 -18.15
N TRP A 537 36.17 -4.34 -17.97
CA TRP A 537 37.44 -4.93 -17.60
C TRP A 537 38.50 -4.68 -18.68
N LEU A 538 38.17 -4.89 -19.97
CA LEU A 538 39.07 -4.59 -21.08
C LEU A 538 39.37 -3.09 -21.21
N LEU A 539 38.42 -2.21 -20.88
CA LEU A 539 38.61 -0.76 -20.93
C LEU A 539 39.59 -0.24 -19.87
N PHE A 540 39.56 -0.78 -18.66
CA PHE A 540 40.39 -0.33 -17.53
C PHE A 540 41.67 -1.14 -17.32
N TYR A 541 41.71 -2.39 -17.79
CA TYR A 541 42.86 -3.29 -17.70
C TYR A 541 43.25 -3.79 -19.08
N PRO A 542 43.91 -2.95 -19.91
CA PRO A 542 44.39 -3.38 -21.21
C PRO A 542 45.40 -4.52 -21.02
N ILE A 543 45.17 -5.63 -21.73
CA ILE A 543 46.03 -6.80 -21.68
C ILE A 543 47.03 -6.69 -22.83
N ASP A 544 48.33 -6.69 -22.53
CA ASP A 544 49.42 -6.62 -23.54
C ASP A 544 49.55 -7.89 -24.41
N LEU A 545 48.64 -8.86 -24.29
CA LEU A 545 48.71 -10.16 -24.98
C LEU A 545 48.16 -10.15 -26.41
N PHE A 546 47.51 -9.08 -26.88
CA PHE A 546 46.85 -9.03 -28.20
C PHE A 546 47.35 -7.88 -29.08
N SER A 547 47.44 -8.10 -30.40
CA SER A 547 47.67 -7.00 -31.36
C SER A 547 46.58 -5.93 -31.20
N SER A 548 46.93 -4.65 -31.40
CA SER A 548 46.02 -3.50 -31.26
C SER A 548 44.66 -3.70 -31.97
N THR A 549 44.65 -4.34 -33.14
CA THR A 549 43.45 -4.69 -33.90
C THR A 549 42.52 -5.69 -33.20
N TRP A 550 43.07 -6.76 -32.60
CA TRP A 550 42.27 -7.78 -31.90
C TRP A 550 41.61 -7.21 -30.63
N TYR A 551 42.31 -6.34 -29.91
CA TYR A 551 41.77 -5.65 -28.74
C TYR A 551 40.57 -4.77 -29.11
N VAL A 552 40.68 -3.96 -30.18
CA VAL A 552 39.57 -3.12 -30.67
C VAL A 552 38.39 -3.95 -31.14
N LEU A 553 38.63 -5.08 -31.83
CA LEU A 553 37.57 -5.99 -32.26
C LEU A 553 36.83 -6.63 -31.08
N MET A 554 37.53 -7.03 -30.02
CA MET A 554 36.90 -7.56 -28.81
C MET A 554 36.05 -6.51 -28.08
N LEU A 555 36.53 -5.28 -27.96
CA LEU A 555 35.75 -4.18 -27.40
C LEU A 555 34.48 -3.90 -28.22
N ALA A 556 34.62 -3.85 -29.55
CA ALA A 556 33.48 -3.67 -30.46
C ALA A 556 32.47 -4.83 -30.36
N LEU A 557 32.94 -6.07 -30.25
CA LEU A 557 32.10 -7.24 -30.03
C LEU A 557 31.34 -7.17 -28.70
N CYS A 558 32.03 -6.86 -27.60
CA CYS A 558 31.38 -6.76 -26.28
C CYS A 558 30.35 -5.62 -26.25
N PHE A 559 30.68 -4.49 -26.87
CA PHE A 559 29.75 -3.36 -26.99
C PHE A 559 28.53 -3.72 -27.84
N THR A 560 28.71 -4.36 -29.00
CA THR A 560 27.59 -4.77 -29.87
C THR A 560 26.70 -5.80 -29.21
N ILE A 561 27.26 -6.79 -28.51
CA ILE A 561 26.47 -7.77 -27.73
C ILE A 561 25.69 -7.06 -26.61
N SER A 562 26.31 -6.12 -25.91
CA SER A 562 25.65 -5.33 -24.85
C SER A 562 24.47 -4.54 -25.43
N VAL A 563 24.68 -3.82 -26.53
CA VAL A 563 23.64 -3.02 -27.20
C VAL A 563 22.51 -3.90 -27.74
N PHE A 564 22.85 -5.03 -28.37
CA PHE A 564 21.85 -5.97 -28.87
C PHE A 564 21.01 -6.57 -27.74
N SER A 565 21.66 -7.06 -26.68
CA SER A 565 20.98 -7.66 -25.52
C SER A 565 20.11 -6.63 -24.81
N TRP A 566 20.60 -5.39 -24.65
CA TRP A 566 19.83 -4.28 -24.10
C TRP A 566 18.59 -3.95 -24.94
N ASN A 567 18.76 -3.81 -26.26
CA ASN A 567 17.65 -3.55 -27.17
C ASN A 567 16.63 -4.70 -27.18
N TYR A 568 17.08 -5.95 -27.14
CA TYR A 568 16.22 -7.11 -27.05
C TYR A 568 15.37 -7.09 -25.77
N ILE A 569 15.99 -6.81 -24.62
CA ILE A 569 15.30 -6.68 -23.33
C ILE A 569 14.26 -5.55 -23.39
N LEU A 570 14.59 -4.40 -23.98
CA LEU A 570 13.65 -3.27 -24.08
C LEU A 570 12.50 -3.53 -25.07
N MET A 571 12.72 -4.30 -26.12
CA MET A 571 11.70 -4.66 -27.11
C MET A 571 10.73 -5.71 -26.55
N HIS A 572 11.25 -6.67 -25.80
CA HIS A 572 10.47 -7.75 -25.16
C HIS A 572 10.25 -7.51 -23.67
N GLY A 573 10.31 -6.26 -23.23
CA GLY A 573 10.33 -5.88 -21.81
C GLY A 573 9.24 -6.51 -20.94
N PRO A 574 7.97 -6.62 -21.39
CA PRO A 574 6.93 -7.32 -20.64
C PRO A 574 7.28 -8.78 -20.31
N ALA A 575 8.07 -9.47 -21.13
CA ALA A 575 8.47 -10.86 -20.90
C ALA A 575 9.48 -11.02 -19.75
N PHE A 576 10.15 -9.94 -19.35
CA PHE A 576 11.12 -9.92 -18.24
C PHE A 576 10.50 -9.48 -16.92
N VAL A 577 9.20 -9.16 -16.92
CA VAL A 577 8.48 -8.73 -15.72
C VAL A 577 7.94 -9.95 -14.97
N ASP A 578 8.06 -9.91 -13.65
CA ASP A 578 7.38 -10.82 -12.75
C ASP A 578 5.88 -10.49 -12.70
N TRP A 579 5.06 -11.28 -13.39
CA TRP A 579 3.61 -11.10 -13.45
C TRP A 579 2.91 -11.89 -12.34
N PRO A 580 1.85 -11.34 -11.72
CA PRO A 580 1.02 -12.07 -10.76
C PRO A 580 0.36 -13.28 -11.43
N LYS A 581 0.33 -14.40 -10.73
CA LYS A 581 -0.16 -15.70 -11.21
C LYS A 581 -1.52 -16.07 -10.60
N LEU A 582 -1.86 -15.56 -9.42
CA LEU A 582 -3.08 -15.92 -8.71
C LEU A 582 -4.31 -15.15 -9.20
N ASN A 583 -4.12 -13.88 -9.55
CA ASN A 583 -5.18 -13.00 -10.06
C ASN A 583 -4.63 -12.05 -11.14
N PRO A 584 -4.77 -12.37 -12.44
CA PRO A 584 -4.26 -11.52 -13.51
C PRO A 584 -5.13 -10.25 -13.62
N LEU A 585 -4.58 -9.11 -13.19
CA LEU A 585 -5.31 -7.84 -13.06
C LEU A 585 -5.54 -7.07 -14.38
N TYR A 586 -4.92 -7.47 -15.49
CA TYR A 586 -5.06 -6.77 -16.76
C TYR A 586 -6.03 -7.48 -17.70
N PRO A 587 -7.00 -6.77 -18.30
CA PRO A 587 -7.87 -7.35 -19.32
C PRO A 587 -7.03 -7.88 -20.49
N GLU A 588 -7.44 -9.02 -21.06
CA GLU A 588 -6.77 -9.72 -22.18
C GLU A 588 -6.41 -8.79 -23.36
N ILE A 589 -7.18 -7.71 -23.55
CA ILE A 589 -6.97 -6.67 -24.57
C ILE A 589 -5.59 -5.99 -24.43
N ILE A 590 -5.07 -5.83 -23.20
CA ILE A 590 -3.76 -5.25 -22.93
C ILE A 590 -2.63 -6.24 -23.23
N MET A 591 -2.87 -7.54 -23.02
CA MET A 591 -1.92 -8.61 -23.29
C MET A 591 -1.70 -8.82 -24.79
N ASN A 592 -2.70 -8.48 -25.62
CA ASN A 592 -2.67 -8.61 -27.08
C ASN A 592 -2.23 -7.34 -27.83
N MET A 593 -1.80 -6.27 -27.14
CA MET A 593 -1.19 -5.12 -27.83
C MET A 593 0.19 -5.52 -28.36
N ALA A 594 0.21 -5.97 -29.63
CA ALA A 594 1.44 -6.24 -30.36
C ALA A 594 2.41 -5.05 -30.26
N PRO A 595 3.73 -5.29 -30.19
CA PRO A 595 4.69 -4.20 -30.38
C PRO A 595 4.40 -3.55 -31.73
N PRO A 596 4.41 -2.21 -31.84
CA PRO A 596 4.26 -1.57 -33.14
C PRO A 596 5.36 -2.14 -34.06
N PRO A 597 5.05 -2.41 -35.34
CA PRO A 597 6.05 -2.91 -36.26
C PRO A 597 7.24 -1.92 -36.27
N PRO A 598 8.49 -2.42 -36.38
CA PRO A 598 9.64 -1.54 -36.55
C PRO A 598 9.35 -0.59 -37.73
N PRO A 599 9.77 0.69 -37.66
CA PRO A 599 9.53 1.63 -38.74
C PRO A 599 10.07 1.04 -40.03
N SER A 600 9.17 0.69 -40.96
CA SER A 600 9.55 0.16 -42.25
C SER A 600 10.30 1.25 -43.02
N SER A 601 11.55 0.96 -43.34
CA SER A 601 12.35 1.74 -44.26
C SER A 601 11.79 1.57 -45.69
N SER A 602 10.81 2.39 -46.06
CA SER A 602 10.51 2.65 -47.46
C SER A 602 10.05 4.10 -47.60
N SER A 603 11.02 4.95 -47.91
CA SER A 603 10.76 6.27 -48.47
C SER A 603 10.36 6.09 -49.93
N THR A 604 9.12 6.44 -50.27
CA THR A 604 8.79 6.91 -51.61
C THR A 604 7.76 8.02 -51.46
N LEU A 605 8.20 9.24 -51.75
CA LEU A 605 7.39 10.43 -51.84
C LEU A 605 6.29 10.24 -52.89
N SER A 606 5.04 10.53 -52.53
CA SER A 606 4.16 11.28 -53.45
C SER A 606 3.28 12.23 -52.65
N LYS A 607 3.27 13.49 -53.12
CA LYS A 607 2.57 14.63 -52.53
C LYS A 607 1.09 14.53 -52.87
N HIS A 608 0.22 14.62 -51.87
CA HIS A 608 -1.05 15.35 -52.00
C HIS A 608 -1.47 15.94 -50.66
N LYS A 609 -1.69 17.26 -50.67
CA LYS A 609 -2.16 18.08 -49.55
C LYS A 609 -3.61 17.71 -49.21
N ASN A 610 -3.89 17.39 -47.94
CA ASN A 610 -5.11 17.82 -47.26
C ASN A 610 -4.90 17.81 -45.74
N THR A 611 -5.46 18.83 -45.11
CA THR A 611 -5.29 19.32 -43.73
C THR A 611 -5.79 18.36 -42.65
N GLN A 612 -4.90 17.97 -41.72
CA GLN A 612 -5.20 17.41 -40.39
C GLN A 612 -4.07 17.80 -39.40
N PRO A 613 -4.35 17.91 -38.08
CA PRO A 613 -3.44 18.54 -37.13
C PRO A 613 -2.17 17.72 -36.91
N SER A 614 -1.06 18.43 -36.83
CA SER A 614 0.30 17.91 -36.75
C SER A 614 0.53 17.00 -35.54
N LEU A 615 0.73 15.70 -35.79
CA LEU A 615 1.48 14.81 -34.91
C LEU A 615 2.94 15.25 -34.89
N ALA A 616 3.35 15.98 -33.86
CA ALA A 616 4.73 16.38 -33.63
C ALA A 616 5.58 15.14 -33.32
N ARG A 617 6.74 15.06 -34.01
CA ARG A 617 7.79 14.06 -33.86
C ARG A 617 8.22 13.91 -32.39
N ARG A 618 8.27 12.65 -31.93
CA ARG A 618 8.90 12.24 -30.67
C ARG A 618 10.41 12.42 -30.76
N THR A 619 10.94 13.38 -30.01
CA THR A 619 12.33 13.36 -29.53
C THR A 619 12.40 12.53 -28.25
N THR A 620 13.41 11.68 -28.15
CA THR A 620 13.79 10.96 -26.94
C THR A 620 14.14 11.95 -25.83
N GLU A 621 13.24 12.14 -24.87
CA GLU A 621 13.51 12.88 -23.63
C GLU A 621 14.37 12.01 -22.71
N THR A 622 15.51 12.55 -22.25
CA THR A 622 16.36 11.92 -21.23
C THR A 622 15.82 12.16 -19.82
N LEU A 623 16.10 11.22 -18.92
CA LEU A 623 15.55 11.10 -17.55
C LEU A 623 15.47 12.41 -16.75
N ASP A 624 16.48 13.28 -16.87
CA ASP A 624 16.52 14.56 -16.17
C ASP A 624 15.41 15.54 -16.58
N GLN A 625 14.89 15.44 -17.81
CA GLN A 625 13.87 16.37 -18.31
C GLN A 625 12.47 16.04 -17.80
N VAL A 626 12.17 14.76 -17.58
CA VAL A 626 10.89 14.29 -17.02
C VAL A 626 10.84 14.55 -15.50
N GLU A 627 11.96 14.42 -14.79
CA GLU A 627 12.01 14.69 -13.35
C GLU A 627 12.22 16.17 -12.99
N GLN A 628 12.87 16.97 -13.85
CA GLN A 628 13.19 18.39 -13.56
C GLN A 628 12.32 19.42 -14.29
N GLY A 629 11.36 19.02 -15.13
CA GLY A 629 10.41 19.93 -15.78
C GLY A 629 11.07 21.09 -16.55
N LYS A 630 12.21 20.83 -17.21
CA LYS A 630 12.85 21.81 -18.09
C LYS A 630 12.29 21.65 -19.51
N LYS A 631 11.47 22.62 -19.95
CA LYS A 631 11.38 22.96 -21.37
C LYS A 631 12.68 23.67 -21.76
N ILE A 632 13.31 23.25 -22.85
CA ILE A 632 14.21 24.13 -23.60
C ILE A 632 13.34 24.77 -24.68
N THR A 633 13.49 26.09 -24.80
CA THR A 633 12.92 27.01 -25.79
C THR A 633 12.98 26.49 -27.22
#